data_AF-A0A940EA47-F1
#
_entry.id   AF-A0A940EA47-F1
#
_cell.length_a   1.000
_cell.length_b   1.000
_cell.length_c   1.000
_cell.angle_alpha   90.00
_cell.angle_beta   90.00
_cell.angle_gamma   90.00
#
_symmetry.space_group_name_H-M   'P 1'
#
loop_
_entity.id
_entity.type
_entity.pdbx_description
1 polymer ?
#
loop_
_entity_poly.entity_id
_entity_poly.type
_entity_poly.pdbx_seq_one_letter_code
_entity_poly.pdbx_strand_id
1 'polypeptide(L)'
;MAYKLIKGEFHIFYPDIPKQGPEPDGDTLKFKPDDPLLVQDLWRSGQPRPGFNGRGMINLRFEGLDALETHFRSAHQNKPLAEASRDFLLDWAGFGDVEFWEDKPNKVKQVENNPVRGYILTNGLDGHGRIVAFVYAGDAPEPDGEVFKLMPERVDQSFNARSLEAGQSYPLFYLTLPISLSQHLGGIADQARATGNGLYPDDASAPGQDFEVTPANYQDLAIWPKLFRRLHDYFADEFDDLSGFDTWLRADPRERDDRMLLPEDYDAHFHNVVEMTSPTSMRLTVDPKDIVILPDDFTMPETGLPSH
;
A
#
# COMPACT_ATOMS: atom_id res chain seq x y z
N MET A 1 7.39 14.27 -12.26
CA MET A 1 8.41 13.19 -12.28
C MET A 1 8.16 12.31 -13.49
N ALA A 2 9.21 11.70 -14.05
CA ALA A 2 9.08 10.77 -15.16
C ALA A 2 8.87 9.35 -14.64
N TYR A 3 8.01 8.60 -15.32
CA TYR A 3 7.76 7.19 -15.06
C TYR A 3 8.34 6.36 -16.21
N LYS A 4 8.95 5.24 -15.88
CA LYS A 4 9.43 4.23 -16.81
C LYS A 4 8.40 3.12 -16.93
N LEU A 5 8.09 2.74 -18.16
CA LEU A 5 7.31 1.55 -18.47
C LEU A 5 8.22 0.31 -18.43
N ILE A 6 7.80 -0.73 -17.70
CA ILE A 6 8.48 -2.01 -17.69
C ILE A 6 7.46 -3.12 -17.97
N LYS A 7 7.66 -3.87 -19.05
CA LYS A 7 6.82 -5.02 -19.43
C LYS A 7 7.24 -6.27 -18.68
N GLY A 8 6.30 -7.18 -18.50
CA GLY A 8 6.58 -8.45 -17.85
C GLY A 8 5.34 -9.26 -17.57
N GLU A 9 5.43 -10.05 -16.53
CA GLU A 9 4.38 -10.98 -16.14
C GLU A 9 4.20 -11.02 -14.62
N PHE A 10 2.95 -11.15 -14.18
CA PHE A 10 2.59 -11.29 -12.77
C PHE A 10 2.46 -12.75 -12.39
N HIS A 11 2.92 -13.10 -11.19
CA HIS A 11 2.95 -14.46 -10.66
C HIS A 11 2.30 -14.50 -9.28
N ILE A 12 1.42 -15.49 -9.07
CA ILE A 12 0.84 -15.82 -7.75
C ILE A 12 1.07 -17.27 -7.36
N PHE A 13 1.67 -18.08 -8.24
CA PHE A 13 1.78 -19.51 -8.05
C PHE A 13 3.13 -20.07 -8.55
N TYR A 14 3.72 -20.99 -7.77
CA TYR A 14 4.91 -21.75 -8.16
C TYR A 14 4.54 -23.23 -8.26
N PRO A 15 4.37 -23.80 -9.46
CA PRO A 15 3.86 -25.16 -9.62
C PRO A 15 4.78 -26.24 -9.04
N ASP A 16 6.09 -25.96 -8.95
CA ASP A 16 7.07 -26.90 -8.42
C ASP A 16 7.14 -26.90 -6.88
N ILE A 17 6.71 -25.81 -6.22
CA ILE A 17 6.72 -25.65 -4.76
C ILE A 17 5.49 -24.86 -4.28
N PRO A 18 4.25 -25.33 -4.51
CA PRO A 18 3.03 -24.52 -4.37
C PRO A 18 2.85 -23.93 -2.96
N LYS A 19 3.21 -24.67 -1.90
CA LYS A 19 3.15 -24.18 -0.51
C LYS A 19 4.24 -23.15 -0.13
N GLN A 20 5.14 -22.85 -1.06
CA GLN A 20 6.18 -21.80 -0.97
C GLN A 20 5.97 -20.73 -2.05
N GLY A 21 4.81 -20.73 -2.71
CA GLY A 21 4.40 -19.72 -3.67
C GLY A 21 4.25 -18.32 -3.07
N PRO A 22 4.02 -17.30 -3.90
CA PRO A 22 3.59 -15.98 -3.46
C PRO A 22 2.31 -16.04 -2.60
N GLU A 23 2.10 -15.01 -1.78
CA GLU A 23 0.87 -14.79 -1.01
C GLU A 23 0.27 -13.48 -1.52
N PRO A 24 -0.57 -13.51 -2.56
CA PRO A 24 -1.19 -12.29 -3.07
C PRO A 24 -2.15 -11.70 -2.02
N ASP A 25 -2.17 -10.38 -1.91
CA ASP A 25 -3.11 -9.59 -1.12
C ASP A 25 -3.79 -8.54 -2.04
N GLY A 26 -4.30 -7.44 -1.50
CA GLY A 26 -4.98 -6.40 -2.28
C GLY A 26 -4.05 -5.34 -2.92
N ASP A 27 -2.76 -5.32 -2.61
CA ASP A 27 -1.84 -4.26 -3.05
C ASP A 27 -0.41 -4.70 -3.41
N THR A 28 -0.18 -6.01 -3.53
CA THR A 28 1.07 -6.60 -4.01
C THR A 28 0.88 -7.74 -5.00
N LEU A 29 1.85 -7.87 -5.92
CA LEU A 29 2.05 -9.04 -6.77
C LEU A 29 3.56 -9.32 -6.93
N LYS A 30 3.91 -10.57 -7.23
CA LYS A 30 5.24 -10.86 -7.79
C LYS A 30 5.24 -10.48 -9.26
N PHE A 31 6.26 -9.73 -9.66
CA PHE A 31 6.47 -9.31 -11.04
C PHE A 31 7.78 -9.89 -11.56
N LYS A 32 7.76 -10.39 -12.79
CA LYS A 32 8.96 -10.78 -13.51
C LYS A 32 9.09 -9.88 -14.74
N PRO A 33 10.06 -8.96 -14.78
CA PRO A 33 10.26 -8.10 -15.94
C PRO A 33 10.77 -8.91 -17.14
N ASP A 34 10.38 -8.51 -18.35
CA ASP A 34 10.92 -9.07 -19.59
C ASP A 34 12.42 -8.74 -19.71
N ASP A 35 12.80 -7.51 -19.35
CA ASP A 35 14.19 -7.07 -19.21
C ASP A 35 14.52 -6.67 -17.75
N PRO A 36 15.23 -7.51 -16.98
CA PRO A 36 15.61 -7.19 -15.61
C PRO A 36 16.61 -6.02 -15.49
N LEU A 37 17.28 -5.62 -16.58
CA LEU A 37 18.17 -4.45 -16.56
C LEU A 37 17.37 -3.15 -16.36
N LEU A 38 16.15 -3.06 -16.89
CA LEU A 38 15.30 -1.89 -16.72
C LEU A 38 14.96 -1.61 -15.25
N VAL A 39 14.84 -2.68 -14.44
CA VAL A 39 14.65 -2.61 -12.99
C VAL A 39 15.96 -2.29 -12.27
N GLN A 40 17.09 -2.87 -12.70
CA GLN A 40 18.40 -2.54 -12.15
C GLN A 40 18.75 -1.05 -12.33
N ASP A 41 18.35 -0.46 -13.46
CA ASP A 41 18.51 0.96 -13.75
C ASP A 41 17.67 1.90 -12.88
N LEU A 42 16.69 1.37 -12.12
CA LEU A 42 15.94 2.17 -11.14
C LEU A 42 16.76 2.44 -9.87
N TRP A 43 17.79 1.62 -9.62
CA TRP A 43 18.58 1.70 -8.40
C TRP A 43 19.41 2.99 -8.33
N ARG A 44 19.45 3.59 -7.14
CA ARG A 44 20.27 4.77 -6.84
C ARG A 44 21.19 4.48 -5.66
N SER A 45 22.37 5.08 -5.67
CA SER A 45 23.28 5.02 -4.52
C SER A 45 22.59 5.54 -3.26
N GLY A 46 22.73 4.82 -2.15
CA GLY A 46 22.06 5.14 -0.89
C GLY A 46 20.72 4.44 -0.68
N GLN A 47 20.17 3.78 -1.71
CA GLN A 47 18.93 2.99 -1.60
C GLN A 47 19.22 1.47 -1.64
N PRO A 48 18.32 0.64 -1.07
CA PRO A 48 18.38 -0.81 -1.22
C PRO A 48 18.40 -1.22 -2.69
N ARG A 49 19.12 -2.31 -2.99
CA ARG A 49 19.15 -2.90 -4.34
C ARG A 49 17.79 -3.54 -4.69
N PRO A 50 17.48 -3.71 -5.99
CA PRO A 50 16.29 -4.45 -6.40
C PRO A 50 16.21 -5.83 -5.74
N GLY A 51 15.09 -6.10 -5.07
CA GLY A 51 14.86 -7.30 -4.28
C GLY A 51 14.44 -8.51 -5.11
N PHE A 52 15.23 -8.88 -6.13
CA PHE A 52 14.97 -10.07 -6.93
C PHE A 52 15.13 -11.36 -6.10
N ASN A 53 14.21 -12.29 -6.26
CA ASN A 53 14.34 -13.65 -5.75
C ASN A 53 15.14 -14.55 -6.71
N GLY A 54 15.40 -15.80 -6.30
CA GLY A 54 16.11 -16.78 -7.12
C GLY A 54 15.43 -17.19 -8.44
N ARG A 55 14.21 -16.69 -8.71
CA ARG A 55 13.45 -16.91 -9.95
C ARG A 55 13.45 -15.68 -10.87
N GLY A 56 14.20 -14.63 -10.51
CA GLY A 56 14.22 -13.36 -11.25
C GLY A 56 12.93 -12.55 -11.08
N MET A 57 12.15 -12.82 -10.04
CA MET A 57 10.92 -12.08 -9.73
C MET A 57 11.16 -11.11 -8.57
N ILE A 58 10.43 -10.01 -8.56
CA ILE A 58 10.52 -8.93 -7.57
C ILE A 58 9.12 -8.62 -7.04
N ASN A 59 9.01 -8.17 -5.78
CA ASN A 59 7.73 -7.71 -5.23
C ASN A 59 7.41 -6.32 -5.77
N LEU A 60 6.12 -6.10 -6.05
CA LEU A 60 5.57 -4.77 -6.28
C LEU A 60 5.06 -4.17 -4.96
N ARG A 61 5.14 -2.85 -4.84
CA ARG A 61 4.31 -2.06 -3.96
C ARG A 61 3.42 -1.21 -4.87
N PHE A 62 2.11 -1.34 -4.75
CA PHE A 62 1.23 -0.52 -5.57
C PHE A 62 1.31 0.93 -5.09
N GLU A 63 1.54 1.86 -6.02
CA GLU A 63 1.63 3.30 -5.74
C GLU A 63 0.25 3.87 -5.40
N GLY A 64 0.18 4.69 -4.34
CA GLY A 64 -1.00 5.50 -4.05
C GLY A 64 -2.13 4.82 -3.27
N LEU A 65 -1.96 3.56 -2.87
CA LEU A 65 -2.99 2.81 -2.14
C LEU A 65 -2.40 1.88 -1.07
N ASP A 66 -3.26 1.40 -0.19
CA ASP A 66 -2.97 0.46 0.90
C ASP A 66 -4.25 -0.36 1.14
N ALA A 67 -4.19 -1.66 0.84
CA ALA A 67 -5.32 -2.57 1.04
C ALA A 67 -5.36 -3.09 2.48
N LEU A 68 -6.52 -3.60 2.91
CA LEU A 68 -6.64 -4.27 4.20
C LEU A 68 -5.77 -5.54 4.22
N GLU A 69 -5.16 -5.82 5.37
CA GLU A 69 -4.18 -6.90 5.53
C GLU A 69 -4.84 -8.29 5.54
N THR A 70 -4.61 -9.10 4.50
CA THR A 70 -4.93 -10.54 4.56
C THR A 70 -3.97 -11.29 5.49
N HIS A 71 -2.77 -10.74 5.66
CA HIS A 71 -1.75 -11.22 6.58
C HIS A 71 -0.72 -10.13 6.90
N PHE A 72 -0.49 -9.87 8.18
CA PHE A 72 0.59 -9.03 8.67
C PHE A 72 1.10 -9.60 10.00
N ARG A 73 2.35 -10.10 10.03
CA ARG A 73 2.97 -10.67 11.25
C ARG A 73 2.08 -11.69 12.01
N SER A 74 1.36 -12.53 11.27
CA SER A 74 0.39 -13.53 11.78
C SER A 74 -0.97 -12.98 12.24
N ALA A 75 -1.23 -11.69 12.07
CA ALA A 75 -2.55 -11.08 12.19
C ALA A 75 -3.19 -10.84 10.82
N HIS A 76 -4.47 -10.47 10.83
CA HIS A 76 -5.21 -9.98 9.66
C HIS A 76 -6.04 -8.76 10.06
N GLN A 77 -6.58 -8.07 9.07
CA GLN A 77 -7.44 -6.90 9.26
C GLN A 77 -8.73 -7.07 8.50
N ASN A 78 -9.87 -7.11 9.20
CA ASN A 78 -11.21 -7.38 8.68
C ASN A 78 -11.13 -8.40 7.53
N LYS A 79 -10.88 -9.66 7.90
CA LYS A 79 -10.50 -10.70 6.95
C LYS A 79 -11.42 -10.79 5.71
N PRO A 80 -12.76 -10.72 5.84
CA PRO A 80 -13.65 -10.73 4.67
C PRO A 80 -13.38 -9.59 3.68
N LEU A 81 -13.15 -8.35 4.16
CA LEU A 81 -12.86 -7.22 3.28
C LEU A 81 -11.44 -7.29 2.70
N ALA A 82 -10.45 -7.74 3.48
CA ALA A 82 -9.09 -7.95 2.96
C ALA A 82 -9.06 -9.02 1.85
N GLU A 83 -9.79 -10.13 2.02
CA GLU A 83 -9.93 -11.16 0.99
C GLU A 83 -10.70 -10.64 -0.22
N ALA A 84 -11.71 -9.78 -0.05
CA ALA A 84 -12.40 -9.13 -1.16
C ALA A 84 -11.46 -8.24 -1.99
N SER A 85 -10.57 -7.47 -1.35
CA SER A 85 -9.54 -6.66 -2.03
C SER A 85 -8.58 -7.53 -2.85
N ARG A 86 -8.12 -8.64 -2.27
CA ARG A 86 -7.27 -9.63 -2.96
C ARG A 86 -8.01 -10.21 -4.16
N ASP A 87 -9.22 -10.70 -3.98
CA ASP A 87 -9.96 -11.38 -5.04
C ASP A 87 -10.32 -10.41 -6.18
N PHE A 88 -10.57 -9.14 -5.87
CA PHE A 88 -10.74 -8.08 -6.87
C PHE A 88 -9.47 -7.85 -7.72
N LEU A 89 -8.29 -7.89 -7.11
CA LEU A 89 -7.00 -7.84 -7.84
C LEU A 89 -6.82 -9.05 -8.74
N LEU A 90 -7.08 -10.25 -8.22
CA LEU A 90 -6.86 -11.49 -8.95
C LEU A 90 -7.79 -11.62 -10.17
N ASP A 91 -9.06 -11.25 -10.01
CA ASP A 91 -10.03 -11.19 -11.10
C ASP A 91 -9.62 -10.14 -12.16
N TRP A 92 -9.32 -8.90 -11.74
CA TRP A 92 -8.91 -7.85 -12.67
C TRP A 92 -7.64 -8.20 -13.46
N ALA A 93 -6.67 -8.84 -12.82
CA ALA A 93 -5.42 -9.23 -13.47
C ALA A 93 -5.59 -10.43 -14.44
N GLY A 94 -6.73 -11.13 -14.39
CA GLY A 94 -7.05 -12.23 -15.30
C GLY A 94 -6.49 -13.58 -14.87
N PHE A 95 -6.23 -13.80 -13.58
CA PHE A 95 -5.77 -15.10 -13.08
C PHE A 95 -6.83 -16.22 -13.21
N GLY A 96 -8.10 -15.85 -13.41
CA GLY A 96 -9.23 -16.77 -13.52
C GLY A 96 -9.58 -17.39 -12.17
N ASP A 97 -10.05 -18.63 -12.18
CA ASP A 97 -10.37 -19.34 -10.92
C ASP A 97 -9.09 -19.57 -10.09
N VAL A 98 -9.10 -19.09 -8.83
CA VAL A 98 -8.00 -19.25 -7.86
C VAL A 98 -8.51 -19.97 -6.62
N GLU A 99 -7.85 -21.07 -6.25
CA GLU A 99 -8.09 -21.78 -4.99
C GLU A 99 -6.93 -21.58 -4.03
N PHE A 100 -7.23 -21.36 -2.76
CA PHE A 100 -6.25 -21.29 -1.67
C PHE A 100 -6.24 -22.58 -0.82
N TRP A 101 -5.14 -22.82 -0.11
CA TRP A 101 -5.06 -23.94 0.84
C TRP A 101 -5.87 -23.64 2.11
N GLU A 102 -6.64 -24.60 2.59
CA GLU A 102 -7.35 -24.48 3.88
C GLU A 102 -6.39 -24.30 5.06
N ASP A 103 -5.26 -25.03 5.05
CA ASP A 103 -4.23 -24.95 6.11
C ASP A 103 -3.27 -23.76 5.94
N LYS A 104 -3.33 -23.06 4.80
CA LYS A 104 -2.51 -21.88 4.46
C LYS A 104 -3.33 -20.92 3.58
N PRO A 105 -4.27 -20.15 4.16
CA PRO A 105 -5.31 -19.44 3.41
C PRO A 105 -4.81 -18.34 2.47
N ASN A 106 -3.54 -17.95 2.58
CA ASN A 106 -2.92 -16.98 1.67
C ASN A 106 -2.03 -17.64 0.60
N LYS A 107 -1.81 -18.95 0.66
CA LYS A 107 -1.06 -19.70 -0.36
C LYS A 107 -2.00 -20.22 -1.43
N VAL A 108 -1.66 -19.95 -2.69
CA VAL A 108 -2.38 -20.49 -3.85
C VAL A 108 -2.16 -22.00 -3.95
N LYS A 109 -3.25 -22.74 -4.03
CA LYS A 109 -3.32 -24.19 -4.26
C LYS A 109 -3.44 -24.49 -5.74
N GLN A 110 -4.31 -23.77 -6.45
CA GLN A 110 -4.55 -23.92 -7.87
C GLN A 110 -4.94 -22.56 -8.47
N VAL A 111 -4.57 -22.33 -9.73
CA VAL A 111 -4.90 -21.12 -10.48
C VAL A 111 -5.09 -21.49 -11.95
N GLU A 112 -6.08 -20.89 -12.61
CA GLU A 112 -6.38 -21.12 -14.02
C GLU A 112 -5.27 -20.57 -14.92
N ASN A 113 -4.95 -19.27 -14.78
CA ASN A 113 -3.96 -18.58 -15.60
C ASN A 113 -2.79 -18.11 -14.74
N ASN A 114 -1.62 -18.75 -14.84
CA ASN A 114 -0.39 -18.24 -14.22
C ASN A 114 0.84 -18.64 -15.03
N PRO A 115 1.68 -17.68 -15.44
CA PRO A 115 1.58 -16.25 -15.18
C PRO A 115 0.54 -15.52 -16.05
N VAL A 116 0.25 -14.27 -15.72
CA VAL A 116 -0.55 -13.35 -16.56
C VAL A 116 0.30 -12.19 -17.05
N ARG A 117 0.06 -11.72 -18.29
CA ARG A 117 0.80 -10.60 -18.90
C ARG A 117 0.38 -9.27 -18.32
N GLY A 118 1.35 -8.38 -18.18
CA GLY A 118 1.12 -7.03 -17.69
C GLY A 118 2.31 -6.11 -17.92
N TYR A 119 2.16 -4.88 -17.46
CA TYR A 119 3.25 -3.92 -17.40
C TYR A 119 3.04 -3.00 -16.21
N ILE A 120 4.12 -2.34 -15.81
CA ILE A 120 4.13 -1.38 -14.72
C ILE A 120 4.64 -0.03 -15.21
N LEU A 121 4.14 1.03 -14.58
CA LEU A 121 4.74 2.36 -14.66
C LEU A 121 5.34 2.68 -13.30
N THR A 122 6.65 2.90 -13.25
CA THR A 122 7.39 3.11 -12.00
C THR A 122 8.34 4.28 -12.10
N ASN A 123 8.61 4.95 -10.97
CA ASN A 123 9.63 5.98 -10.86
C ASN A 123 10.79 5.60 -9.90
N GLY A 124 10.76 4.40 -9.31
CA GLY A 124 11.77 3.98 -8.33
C GLY A 124 11.44 2.73 -7.53
N LEU A 125 12.29 2.52 -6.50
CA LEU A 125 12.18 1.44 -5.54
C LEU A 125 11.84 2.00 -4.15
N ASP A 126 11.22 1.18 -3.30
CA ASP A 126 11.02 1.51 -1.89
C ASP A 126 12.22 1.13 -1.01
N GLY A 127 12.12 1.46 0.28
CA GLY A 127 13.11 1.12 1.32
C GLY A 127 13.34 -0.38 1.57
N HIS A 128 12.63 -1.27 0.86
CA HIS A 128 12.82 -2.72 0.89
C HIS A 128 13.26 -3.28 -0.47
N GLY A 129 13.55 -2.41 -1.45
CA GLY A 129 13.93 -2.81 -2.79
C GLY A 129 12.78 -3.38 -3.62
N ARG A 130 11.52 -3.12 -3.24
CA ARG A 130 10.33 -3.41 -4.05
C ARG A 130 10.14 -2.32 -5.09
N ILE A 131 9.56 -2.66 -6.25
CA ILE A 131 9.22 -1.64 -7.24
C ILE A 131 7.93 -0.94 -6.80
N VAL A 132 7.94 0.39 -6.68
CA VAL A 132 6.72 1.17 -6.46
C VAL A 132 6.10 1.47 -7.82
N ALA A 133 4.84 1.07 -8.04
CA ALA A 133 4.29 1.01 -9.39
C ALA A 133 2.78 1.28 -9.49
N PHE A 134 2.40 1.91 -10.59
CA PHE A 134 1.07 1.75 -11.18
C PHE A 134 1.04 0.48 -12.04
N VAL A 135 0.00 -0.33 -11.89
CA VAL A 135 -0.06 -1.69 -12.46
C VAL A 135 -1.14 -1.79 -13.54
N TYR A 136 -0.80 -2.47 -14.64
CA TYR A 136 -1.67 -2.63 -15.81
C TYR A 136 -1.66 -4.09 -16.29
N ALA A 137 -2.84 -4.62 -16.58
CA ALA A 137 -3.02 -5.95 -17.17
C ALA A 137 -2.86 -5.89 -18.70
N GLY A 138 -2.38 -6.98 -19.29
CA GLY A 138 -2.19 -7.10 -20.73
C GLY A 138 -0.94 -6.38 -21.26
N ASP A 139 -0.93 -6.08 -22.56
CA ASP A 139 0.22 -5.50 -23.25
C ASP A 139 0.09 -3.97 -23.41
N ALA A 140 1.22 -3.29 -23.27
CA ALA A 140 1.35 -1.88 -23.63
C ALA A 140 1.78 -1.72 -25.11
N PRO A 141 1.18 -0.78 -25.87
CA PRO A 141 1.64 -0.44 -27.21
C PRO A 141 3.02 0.26 -27.22
N GLU A 142 3.38 0.95 -26.14
CA GLU A 142 4.66 1.61 -25.93
C GLU A 142 5.83 0.61 -25.92
N PRO A 143 7.04 0.98 -26.39
CA PRO A 143 8.24 0.17 -26.21
C PRO A 143 8.56 -0.08 -24.73
N ASP A 144 9.14 -1.24 -24.44
CA ASP A 144 9.63 -1.53 -23.09
C ASP A 144 10.78 -0.57 -22.72
N GLY A 145 10.75 -0.04 -21.50
CA GLY A 145 11.68 0.98 -21.02
C GLY A 145 11.35 2.41 -21.43
N GLU A 146 10.24 2.68 -22.13
CA GLU A 146 9.83 4.04 -22.46
C GLU A 146 9.64 4.89 -21.20
N VAL A 147 10.11 6.15 -21.24
CA VAL A 147 10.03 7.09 -20.12
C VAL A 147 9.18 8.28 -20.51
N PHE A 148 8.15 8.57 -19.72
CA PHE A 148 7.24 9.68 -19.98
C PHE A 148 6.73 10.33 -18.70
N LYS A 149 6.13 11.53 -18.84
CA LYS A 149 5.40 12.16 -17.75
C LYS A 149 4.06 11.45 -17.62
N LEU A 150 3.84 10.83 -16.47
CA LEU A 150 2.55 10.19 -16.17
C LEU A 150 1.48 11.25 -15.90
N MET A 151 0.32 11.07 -16.54
CA MET A 151 -0.84 11.95 -16.47
C MET A 151 -2.04 11.21 -15.85
N PRO A 152 -3.00 11.93 -15.22
CA PRO A 152 -4.16 11.34 -14.57
C PRO A 152 -4.94 10.34 -15.44
N GLU A 153 -5.13 10.64 -16.73
CA GLU A 153 -5.91 9.81 -17.66
C GLU A 153 -5.28 8.43 -17.89
N ARG A 154 -3.95 8.32 -17.73
CA ARG A 154 -3.24 7.05 -17.78
C ARG A 154 -3.34 6.33 -16.43
N VAL A 155 -3.32 7.06 -15.32
CA VAL A 155 -3.53 6.49 -13.98
C VAL A 155 -4.92 5.87 -13.84
N ASP A 156 -5.95 6.45 -14.44
CA ASP A 156 -7.33 5.90 -14.45
C ASP A 156 -7.42 4.48 -15.04
N GLN A 157 -6.45 4.10 -15.88
CA GLN A 157 -6.39 2.78 -16.51
C GLN A 157 -5.64 1.75 -15.66
N SER A 158 -5.02 2.18 -14.56
CA SER A 158 -4.28 1.29 -13.66
C SER A 158 -5.21 0.56 -12.69
N PHE A 159 -4.76 -0.59 -12.19
CA PHE A 159 -5.43 -1.23 -11.05
C PHE A 159 -5.53 -0.29 -9.85
N ASN A 160 -4.53 0.58 -9.67
CA ASN A 160 -4.45 1.43 -8.49
C ASN A 160 -5.65 2.38 -8.39
N ALA A 161 -5.97 3.07 -9.48
CA ALA A 161 -7.16 3.92 -9.55
C ALA A 161 -8.45 3.10 -9.41
N ARG A 162 -8.53 1.95 -10.09
CA ARG A 162 -9.68 1.05 -10.04
C ARG A 162 -9.96 0.51 -8.62
N SER A 163 -8.91 0.17 -7.87
CA SER A 163 -9.02 -0.30 -6.49
C SER A 163 -9.58 0.78 -5.58
N LEU A 164 -9.07 2.00 -5.68
CA LEU A 164 -9.60 3.15 -4.93
C LEU A 164 -11.05 3.47 -5.31
N GLU A 165 -11.39 3.46 -6.61
CA GLU A 165 -12.74 3.71 -7.11
C GLU A 165 -13.76 2.68 -6.58
N ALA A 166 -13.35 1.41 -6.55
CA ALA A 166 -14.16 0.32 -6.03
C ALA A 166 -14.21 0.24 -4.49
N GLY A 167 -13.47 1.10 -3.78
CA GLY A 167 -13.34 1.04 -2.32
C GLY A 167 -12.64 -0.22 -1.84
N GLN A 168 -11.71 -0.78 -2.62
CA GLN A 168 -10.95 -1.98 -2.26
C GLN A 168 -9.63 -1.65 -1.54
N SER A 169 -9.28 -0.36 -1.43
CA SER A 169 -8.08 0.10 -0.72
C SER A 169 -8.28 1.52 -0.19
N TYR A 170 -7.53 1.87 0.84
CA TYR A 170 -7.39 3.24 1.30
C TYR A 170 -6.35 3.98 0.44
N PRO A 171 -6.46 5.31 0.29
CA PRO A 171 -5.37 6.10 -0.29
C PRO A 171 -4.15 6.09 0.63
N LEU A 172 -2.97 6.03 0.05
CA LEU A 172 -1.69 6.11 0.76
C LEU A 172 -0.64 6.78 -0.12
N PHE A 173 -0.25 8.01 0.25
CA PHE A 173 0.62 8.82 -0.59
C PHE A 173 1.99 9.00 0.05
N TYR A 174 3.03 8.79 -0.76
CA TYR A 174 4.42 9.09 -0.42
C TYR A 174 4.88 10.32 -1.20
N LEU A 175 5.91 11.01 -0.69
CA LEU A 175 6.47 12.19 -1.34
C LEU A 175 6.89 11.97 -2.81
N THR A 176 7.19 10.73 -3.19
CA THR A 176 7.55 10.34 -4.56
C THR A 176 6.40 10.39 -5.56
N LEU A 177 5.16 10.44 -5.09
CA LEU A 177 3.98 10.57 -5.93
C LEU A 177 3.77 12.05 -6.31
N PRO A 178 3.73 12.41 -7.61
CA PRO A 178 3.44 13.79 -8.00
C PRO A 178 2.11 14.30 -7.43
N ILE A 179 2.10 15.54 -6.94
CA ILE A 179 0.92 16.17 -6.31
C ILE A 179 -0.33 16.09 -7.19
N SER A 180 -0.19 16.28 -8.51
CA SER A 180 -1.33 16.17 -9.43
C SER A 180 -1.94 14.78 -9.48
N LEU A 181 -1.14 13.72 -9.23
CA LEU A 181 -1.62 12.35 -9.19
C LEU A 181 -2.18 12.00 -7.80
N SER A 182 -1.57 12.47 -6.71
CA SER A 182 -2.13 12.26 -5.36
C SER A 182 -3.48 12.95 -5.19
N GLN A 183 -3.62 14.20 -5.66
CA GLN A 183 -4.91 14.91 -5.66
C GLN A 183 -5.98 14.19 -6.48
N HIS A 184 -5.59 13.64 -7.64
CA HIS A 184 -6.50 12.89 -8.50
C HIS A 184 -6.97 11.58 -7.84
N LEU A 185 -6.05 10.77 -7.31
CA LEU A 185 -6.36 9.53 -6.59
C LEU A 185 -7.14 9.80 -5.30
N GLY A 186 -6.83 10.89 -4.60
CA GLY A 186 -7.59 11.34 -3.42
C GLY A 186 -9.03 11.68 -3.77
N GLY A 187 -9.27 12.36 -4.90
CA GLY A 187 -10.63 12.62 -5.40
C GLY A 187 -11.40 11.35 -5.76
N ILE A 188 -10.72 10.34 -6.32
CA ILE A 188 -11.33 9.01 -6.58
C ILE A 188 -11.75 8.35 -5.25
N ALA A 189 -10.86 8.35 -4.25
CA ALA A 189 -11.14 7.79 -2.93
C ALA A 189 -12.31 8.51 -2.23
N ASP A 190 -12.37 9.84 -2.31
CA ASP A 190 -13.48 10.64 -1.79
C ASP A 190 -14.82 10.25 -2.42
N GLN A 191 -14.83 10.09 -3.74
CA GLN A 191 -16.05 9.70 -4.45
C GLN A 191 -16.49 8.30 -4.06
N ALA A 192 -15.57 7.35 -3.94
CA ALA A 192 -15.85 5.99 -3.51
C ALA A 192 -16.39 5.94 -2.07
N ARG A 193 -15.84 6.77 -1.16
CA ARG A 193 -16.37 6.91 0.21
C ARG A 193 -17.78 7.51 0.20
N ALA A 194 -18.00 8.57 -0.56
CA ALA A 194 -19.31 9.25 -0.65
C ALA A 194 -20.42 8.33 -1.20
N THR A 195 -20.09 7.36 -2.04
CA THR A 195 -21.05 6.38 -2.57
C THR A 195 -21.14 5.10 -1.74
N GLY A 196 -20.31 4.94 -0.70
CA GLY A 196 -20.28 3.74 0.14
C GLY A 196 -19.79 2.50 -0.62
N ASN A 197 -18.78 2.65 -1.48
CA ASN A 197 -18.20 1.52 -2.20
C ASN A 197 -17.29 0.68 -1.30
N GLY A 198 -17.25 -0.63 -1.56
CA GLY A 198 -16.26 -1.54 -0.97
C GLY A 198 -16.22 -1.48 0.55
N LEU A 199 -15.05 -1.12 1.10
CA LEU A 199 -14.78 -1.06 2.54
C LEU A 199 -15.42 0.13 3.26
N TYR A 200 -15.80 1.20 2.55
CA TYR A 200 -16.17 2.47 3.18
C TYR A 200 -17.43 2.43 4.06
N PRO A 201 -18.46 1.59 3.80
CA PRO A 201 -19.56 1.41 4.74
C PRO A 201 -19.13 0.90 6.12
N ASP A 202 -17.99 0.20 6.19
CA ASP A 202 -17.46 -0.43 7.41
C ASP A 202 -16.21 0.31 7.95
N ASP A 203 -15.76 1.39 7.31
CA ASP A 203 -14.59 2.18 7.73
C ASP A 203 -14.83 2.84 9.09
N ALA A 204 -14.26 2.22 10.14
CA ALA A 204 -14.31 2.74 11.50
C ALA A 204 -13.40 3.96 11.69
N SER A 205 -12.41 4.14 10.82
CA SER A 205 -11.41 5.23 10.89
C SER A 205 -11.77 6.44 10.04
N ALA A 206 -13.04 6.61 9.69
CA ALA A 206 -13.52 7.82 9.03
C ALA A 206 -13.05 9.08 9.81
N PRO A 207 -12.50 10.10 9.15
CA PRO A 207 -11.86 11.21 9.85
C PRO A 207 -12.80 11.93 10.83
N GLY A 208 -12.32 12.15 12.05
CA GLY A 208 -13.05 12.79 13.14
C GLY A 208 -14.03 11.87 13.88
N GLN A 209 -14.27 10.64 13.42
CA GLN A 209 -15.15 9.68 14.07
C GLN A 209 -14.39 8.88 15.14
N ASP A 210 -14.93 8.87 16.36
CA ASP A 210 -14.45 7.98 17.42
C ASP A 210 -14.87 6.53 17.11
N PHE A 211 -13.94 5.59 17.32
CA PHE A 211 -14.20 4.16 17.27
C PHE A 211 -13.52 3.44 18.42
N GLU A 212 -14.15 2.36 18.88
CA GLU A 212 -13.62 1.50 19.93
C GLU A 212 -12.56 0.55 19.37
N VAL A 213 -11.41 0.48 20.03
CA VAL A 213 -10.33 -0.45 19.70
C VAL A 213 -9.67 -0.98 20.96
N THR A 214 -9.49 -2.30 20.99
CA THR A 214 -8.95 -3.09 22.08
C THR A 214 -8.10 -4.22 21.51
N PRO A 215 -7.26 -4.87 22.32
CA PRO A 215 -6.56 -6.09 21.90
C PRO A 215 -7.48 -7.19 21.36
N ALA A 216 -8.76 -7.20 21.79
CA ALA A 216 -9.72 -8.23 21.43
C ALA A 216 -10.43 -8.00 20.08
N ASN A 217 -10.49 -6.77 19.57
CA ASN A 217 -11.29 -6.45 18.38
C ASN A 217 -10.51 -5.78 17.24
N TYR A 218 -9.26 -5.35 17.43
CA TYR A 218 -8.55 -4.53 16.42
C TYR A 218 -8.39 -5.23 15.05
N GLN A 219 -8.36 -6.57 15.02
CA GLN A 219 -8.26 -7.37 13.80
C GLN A 219 -9.57 -7.45 13.01
N ASP A 220 -10.70 -7.08 13.61
CA ASP A 220 -12.01 -7.10 12.95
C ASP A 220 -12.38 -5.73 12.36
N LEU A 221 -11.61 -4.68 12.68
CA LEU A 221 -11.87 -3.32 12.24
C LEU A 221 -11.40 -3.10 10.80
N ALA A 222 -12.26 -2.52 9.96
CA ALA A 222 -11.83 -1.86 8.74
C ALA A 222 -11.38 -0.45 9.12
N ILE A 223 -10.06 -0.24 9.10
CA ILE A 223 -9.42 1.05 9.40
C ILE A 223 -8.26 1.26 8.43
N TRP A 224 -7.71 2.46 8.36
CA TRP A 224 -6.52 2.71 7.56
C TRP A 224 -5.39 1.71 7.89
N PRO A 225 -4.85 0.93 6.92
CA PRO A 225 -3.95 -0.18 7.23
C PRO A 225 -2.65 0.25 7.91
N LYS A 226 -2.16 1.47 7.62
CA LYS A 226 -1.03 2.03 8.36
C LYS A 226 -1.31 2.16 9.85
N LEU A 227 -2.52 2.58 10.26
CA LEU A 227 -2.93 2.56 11.67
C LEU A 227 -3.04 1.14 12.23
N PHE A 228 -3.67 0.23 11.49
CA PHE A 228 -3.76 -1.18 11.89
C PHE A 228 -2.39 -1.78 12.22
N ARG A 229 -1.39 -1.57 11.35
CA ARG A 229 -0.02 -2.08 11.58
C ARG A 229 0.61 -1.54 12.87
N ARG A 230 0.35 -0.28 13.25
CA ARG A 230 0.84 0.29 14.53
C ARG A 230 0.08 -0.31 15.72
N LEU A 231 -1.23 -0.47 15.62
CA LEU A 231 -2.04 -1.09 16.67
C LEU A 231 -1.66 -2.55 16.90
N HIS A 232 -1.42 -3.31 15.83
CA HIS A 232 -0.94 -4.69 15.91
C HIS A 232 0.39 -4.78 16.67
N ASP A 233 1.37 -3.99 16.27
CA ASP A 233 2.69 -3.97 16.91
C ASP A 233 2.61 -3.48 18.36
N TYR A 234 1.73 -2.51 18.64
CA TYR A 234 1.48 -2.01 19.99
C TYR A 234 0.88 -3.08 20.92
N PHE A 235 -0.15 -3.78 20.48
CA PHE A 235 -0.74 -4.86 21.28
C PHE A 235 0.16 -6.10 21.38
N ALA A 236 1.06 -6.30 20.41
CA ALA A 236 2.10 -7.33 20.49
C ALA A 236 3.17 -7.01 21.57
N ASP A 237 3.36 -5.73 21.92
CA ASP A 237 4.19 -5.28 23.04
C ASP A 237 3.48 -5.39 24.42
N GLU A 238 2.41 -6.18 24.51
CA GLU A 238 1.66 -6.52 25.73
C GLU A 238 0.95 -5.34 26.42
N PHE A 239 0.53 -4.33 25.65
CA PHE A 239 -0.36 -3.27 26.16
C PHE A 239 -1.83 -3.71 26.14
N ASP A 240 -2.54 -3.45 27.25
CA ASP A 240 -3.95 -3.87 27.42
C ASP A 240 -4.96 -2.81 26.94
N ASP A 241 -4.54 -1.56 26.77
CA ASP A 241 -5.36 -0.41 26.37
C ASP A 241 -4.50 0.65 25.66
N LEU A 242 -5.11 1.74 25.18
CA LEU A 242 -4.47 2.80 24.39
C LEU A 242 -3.74 3.88 25.22
N SER A 243 -3.73 3.79 26.55
CA SER A 243 -3.19 4.84 27.42
C SER A 243 -1.70 5.10 27.17
N GLY A 244 -0.97 4.09 26.68
CA GLY A 244 0.45 4.19 26.34
C GLY A 244 0.74 4.47 24.86
N PHE A 245 -0.27 4.54 23.99
CA PHE A 245 -0.06 4.50 22.53
C PHE A 245 0.74 5.71 22.01
N ASP A 246 0.44 6.93 22.44
CA ASP A 246 1.19 8.14 22.04
C ASP A 246 2.66 8.04 22.45
N THR A 247 2.92 7.62 23.70
CA THR A 247 4.29 7.46 24.21
C THR A 247 5.04 6.38 23.44
N TRP A 248 4.35 5.29 23.11
CA TRP A 248 4.91 4.17 22.36
C TRP A 248 5.26 4.54 20.93
N LEU A 249 4.44 5.35 20.25
CA LEU A 249 4.72 5.88 18.91
C LEU A 249 6.01 6.72 18.94
N ARG A 250 6.05 7.73 19.81
CA ARG A 250 7.17 8.69 19.90
C ARG A 250 8.49 8.06 20.33
N ALA A 251 8.46 6.87 20.91
CA ALA A 251 9.67 6.13 21.29
C ALA A 251 10.50 5.68 20.06
N ASP A 252 9.89 5.59 18.88
CA ASP A 252 10.57 5.25 17.63
C ASP A 252 10.10 6.18 16.48
N PRO A 253 10.79 7.31 16.27
CA PRO A 253 10.44 8.30 15.24
C PRO A 253 10.66 7.82 13.81
N ARG A 254 11.14 6.59 13.63
CA ARG A 254 11.45 6.02 12.32
C ARG A 254 10.42 4.97 11.92
N GLU A 255 10.24 3.95 12.75
CA GLU A 255 9.40 2.80 12.38
C GLU A 255 7.93 2.97 12.82
N ARG A 256 7.70 3.74 13.90
CA ARG A 256 6.37 3.88 14.53
C ARG A 256 5.72 5.21 14.24
N ASP A 257 6.51 6.28 14.27
CA ASP A 257 6.03 7.66 14.22
C ASP A 257 6.49 8.40 12.95
N ASP A 258 6.05 7.88 11.80
CA ASP A 258 6.48 8.34 10.47
C ASP A 258 6.35 9.86 10.32
N ARG A 259 7.31 10.47 9.64
CA ARG A 259 7.23 11.87 9.24
C ARG A 259 6.23 12.06 8.11
N MET A 260 5.48 13.17 8.16
CA MET A 260 4.37 13.45 7.27
C MET A 260 4.32 14.93 6.89
N LEU A 261 3.77 15.19 5.70
CA LEU A 261 3.24 16.50 5.33
C LEU A 261 1.72 16.42 5.38
N LEU A 262 1.13 17.37 6.10
CA LEU A 262 -0.30 17.62 6.18
C LEU A 262 -0.61 18.96 5.51
N PRO A 263 -1.89 19.26 5.18
CA PRO A 263 -2.26 20.51 4.51
C PRO A 263 -1.83 21.78 5.27
N GLU A 264 -1.81 21.72 6.61
CA GLU A 264 -1.51 22.86 7.49
C GLU A 264 -0.24 22.67 8.34
N ASP A 265 0.43 21.51 8.22
CA ASP A 265 1.62 21.17 9.00
C ASP A 265 2.63 20.39 8.14
N TYR A 266 3.80 20.99 7.92
CA TYR A 266 4.85 20.44 7.04
C TYR A 266 5.96 19.72 7.81
N ASP A 267 5.82 19.54 9.13
CA ASP A 267 6.74 18.73 9.96
C ASP A 267 5.95 17.86 10.95
N ALA A 268 4.82 17.35 10.47
CA ALA A 268 3.97 16.46 11.23
C ALA A 268 4.53 15.03 11.29
N HIS A 269 3.95 14.24 12.18
CA HIS A 269 4.27 12.85 12.42
C HIS A 269 3.00 12.01 12.58
N PHE A 270 3.13 10.67 12.59
CA PHE A 270 2.00 9.76 12.75
C PHE A 270 1.18 10.06 14.02
N HIS A 271 1.83 10.40 15.13
CA HIS A 271 1.13 10.77 16.37
C HIS A 271 0.25 12.02 16.23
N ASN A 272 0.47 12.88 15.23
CA ASN A 272 -0.35 14.07 15.00
C ASN A 272 -1.67 13.75 14.28
N VAL A 273 -1.77 12.58 13.63
CA VAL A 273 -2.96 12.18 12.86
C VAL A 273 -3.88 11.21 13.61
N VAL A 274 -3.51 10.83 14.84
CA VAL A 274 -4.30 9.98 15.74
C VAL A 274 -4.58 10.70 17.05
N GLU A 275 -5.76 10.47 17.62
CA GLU A 275 -6.12 10.98 18.94
C GLU A 275 -6.79 9.86 19.75
N MET A 276 -6.24 9.55 20.93
CA MET A 276 -6.84 8.61 21.89
C MET A 276 -7.84 9.37 22.75
N THR A 277 -9.13 9.05 22.59
CA THR A 277 -10.22 9.74 23.28
C THR A 277 -10.64 9.07 24.58
N SER A 278 -10.25 7.80 24.75
CA SER A 278 -10.27 7.09 26.03
C SER A 278 -9.26 5.94 25.99
N PRO A 279 -9.07 5.16 27.08
CA PRO A 279 -8.25 3.96 27.04
C PRO A 279 -8.64 2.94 25.97
N THR A 280 -9.89 2.93 25.47
CA THR A 280 -10.35 1.95 24.48
C THR A 280 -10.97 2.60 23.24
N SER A 281 -10.77 3.90 23.03
CA SER A 281 -11.34 4.62 21.89
C SER A 281 -10.34 5.60 21.32
N MET A 282 -10.34 5.72 20.01
CA MET A 282 -9.53 6.71 19.29
C MET A 282 -10.23 7.19 18.03
N ARG A 283 -9.63 8.17 17.35
CA ARG A 283 -10.03 8.64 16.03
C ARG A 283 -8.80 8.96 15.17
N LEU A 284 -8.98 8.91 13.85
CA LEU A 284 -8.09 9.63 12.93
C LEU A 284 -8.53 11.10 12.86
N THR A 285 -7.57 12.03 12.96
CA THR A 285 -7.85 13.47 12.90
C THR A 285 -7.70 14.04 11.49
N VAL A 286 -6.98 13.32 10.62
CA VAL A 286 -6.74 13.70 9.22
C VAL A 286 -7.14 12.55 8.31
N ASP A 287 -7.71 12.89 7.17
CA ASP A 287 -8.05 11.93 6.12
C ASP A 287 -6.78 11.31 5.50
N PRO A 288 -6.67 9.98 5.36
CA PRO A 288 -5.55 9.35 4.68
C PRO A 288 -5.21 9.95 3.31
N LYS A 289 -6.18 10.48 2.57
CA LYS A 289 -5.92 11.14 1.26
C LYS A 289 -5.15 12.46 1.37
N ASP A 290 -5.20 13.11 2.53
CA ASP A 290 -4.58 14.41 2.78
C ASP A 290 -3.20 14.27 3.45
N ILE A 291 -2.75 13.03 3.72
CA ILE A 291 -1.47 12.71 4.33
C ILE A 291 -0.45 12.36 3.24
N VAL A 292 0.71 13.01 3.26
CA VAL A 292 1.87 12.61 2.45
C VAL A 292 2.99 12.13 3.36
N ILE A 293 3.36 10.85 3.26
CA ILE A 293 4.41 10.23 4.06
C ILE A 293 5.78 10.56 3.48
N LEU A 294 6.69 10.96 4.37
CA LEU A 294 8.08 11.25 4.03
C LEU A 294 8.94 9.99 4.23
N PRO A 295 9.85 9.67 3.28
CA PRO A 295 10.88 8.65 3.51
C PRO A 295 11.76 8.99 4.72
N ASP A 296 12.21 7.98 5.47
CA ASP A 296 13.07 8.18 6.65
C ASP A 296 14.35 8.96 6.37
N ASP A 297 14.91 8.81 5.17
CA ASP A 297 16.14 9.45 4.73
C ASP A 297 15.90 10.84 4.13
N PHE A 298 14.65 11.31 4.07
CA PHE A 298 14.31 12.61 3.51
C PHE A 298 14.74 13.74 4.46
N THR A 299 15.69 14.54 4.01
CA THR A 299 16.06 15.80 4.65
C THR A 299 15.29 16.94 4.00
N MET A 300 14.61 17.75 4.81
CA MET A 300 14.02 19.00 4.32
C MET A 300 15.14 19.88 3.77
N PRO A 301 15.00 20.47 2.58
CA PRO A 301 15.96 21.46 2.10
C PRO A 301 16.03 22.58 3.14
N GLU A 302 17.24 23.00 3.54
CA GLU A 302 17.39 24.20 4.36
C GLU A 302 16.72 25.35 3.63
N THR A 303 15.56 25.80 4.11
CA THR A 303 14.99 27.06 3.66
C THR A 303 15.95 28.13 4.18
N GLY A 304 16.77 28.71 3.32
CA GLY A 304 17.70 29.79 3.63
C GLY A 304 17.02 31.10 4.05
N LEU A 305 15.87 31.01 4.73
CA LEU A 305 15.21 32.13 5.35
C LEU A 305 15.91 32.39 6.70
N PRO A 306 16.50 33.57 6.89
CA PRO A 306 17.11 33.91 8.15
C PRO A 306 16.06 33.88 9.25
N SER A 307 16.39 33.22 10.36
CA SER A 307 15.67 33.34 11.62
C SER A 307 15.65 34.82 12.02
N HIS A 308 14.46 35.41 12.05
CA HIS A 308 14.21 36.73 12.63
C HIS A 308 13.86 36.61 14.10
#